data_AF-A0A969C4F0-F1
#
_entry.id   AF-A0A969C4F0-F1
#
_cell.length_a   1.000
_cell.length_b   1.000
_cell.length_c   1.000
_cell.angle_alpha   90.00
_cell.angle_beta   90.00
_cell.angle_gamma   90.00
#
_symmetry.space_group_name_H-M   'P 1'
#
loop_
_entity.id
_entity.type
_entity.pdbx_description
1 polymer ?
#
loop_
_entity_poly.entity_id
_entity_poly.type
_entity_poly.pdbx_seq_one_letter_code
_entity_poly.pdbx_strand_id
1 'polypeptide(L)' 'TENRIAVRFEYEWHDADGNWFRAYGNENWEFDENGLMQKRFASINDVPIKESERRFF' A
#
# COMPACT_ATOMS: atom_id res chain seq x y z
N THR A 1 12.83 -15.84 -17.24
CA THR A 1 11.50 -15.86 -16.60
C THR A 1 11.31 -14.52 -15.93
N GLU A 2 10.19 -13.84 -16.15
CA GLU A 2 9.88 -12.61 -15.40
C GLU A 2 9.41 -13.00 -14.00
N ASN A 3 10.15 -12.56 -12.97
CA ASN A 3 9.87 -12.80 -11.55
C ASN A 3 9.48 -11.51 -10.82
N ARG A 4 8.98 -10.51 -11.56
CA ARG A 4 8.65 -9.18 -11.05
C ARG A 4 7.16 -8.90 -11.17
N ILE A 5 6.59 -8.27 -10.15
CA ILE A 5 5.19 -7.83 -10.13
C ILE A 5 5.17 -6.35 -9.74
N ALA A 6 4.43 -5.54 -10.49
CA ALA A 6 4.11 -4.16 -10.13
C ALA A 6 2.66 -4.10 -9.63
N VAL A 7 2.47 -3.55 -8.43
CA VAL A 7 1.18 -3.52 -7.73
C VAL A 7 0.80 -2.07 -7.43
N ARG A 8 -0.48 -1.78 -7.57
CA ARG A 8 -1.11 -0.55 -7.03
C ARG A 8 -2.07 -0.96 -5.92
N PHE A 9 -2.09 -0.19 -4.85
CA PHE A 9 -2.96 -0.46 -3.71
C PHE A 9 -3.39 0.84 -3.03
N GLU A 10 -4.45 0.74 -2.23
CA GLU A 10 -4.92 1.80 -1.35
C GLU A 10 -5.36 1.19 -0.01
N TYR A 11 -5.14 1.91 1.08
CA TYR A 11 -5.62 1.52 2.41
C TYR A 11 -6.02 2.75 3.22
N GLU A 12 -6.89 2.55 4.21
CA GLU A 12 -7.38 3.60 5.10
C GLU A 12 -6.96 3.29 6.54
N TRP A 13 -6.54 4.32 7.26
CA TRP A 13 -6.11 4.21 8.65
C TRP A 13 -6.35 5.54 9.38
N HIS A 14 -6.26 5.53 10.70
CA HIS A 14 -6.25 6.75 11.50
C HIS A 14 -5.07 6.73 12.47
N ASP A 15 -4.56 7.91 12.80
CA ASP A 15 -3.54 8.05 13.84
C ASP A 15 -4.14 7.94 15.26
N ALA A 16 -3.30 8.12 16.27
CA ALA A 16 -3.72 8.06 17.67
C ALA A 16 -4.65 9.22 18.09
N ASP A 17 -4.65 10.33 17.35
CA ASP A 17 -5.50 11.50 17.59
C ASP A 17 -6.84 11.42 16.84
N GLY A 18 -7.03 10.35 16.04
CA GLY A 18 -8.25 10.10 15.28
C GLY A 18 -8.29 10.83 13.93
N ASN A 19 -7.17 11.39 13.45
CA ASN A 19 -7.11 11.92 12.10
C ASN A 19 -7.08 10.77 11.10
N TRP A 20 -7.99 10.79 10.13
CA TRP A 20 -8.09 9.76 9.11
C TRP A 20 -7.25 10.07 7.88
N PHE A 21 -6.67 9.03 7.30
CA PHE A 21 -5.89 9.09 6.08
C PHE A 21 -6.29 7.99 5.12
N ARG A 22 -6.25 8.29 3.83
CA ARG A 22 -6.17 7.29 2.77
C ARG A 22 -4.79 7.33 2.15
N ALA A 23 -4.10 6.20 2.21
CA ALA A 23 -2.80 6.01 1.62
C ALA A 23 -2.94 5.41 0.22
N TYR A 24 -2.27 6.02 -0.75
CA TYR A 24 -2.17 5.51 -2.12
C TYR A 24 -0.76 5.01 -2.37
N GLY A 25 -0.61 3.77 -2.80
CA GLY A 25 0.70 3.14 -2.90
C GLY A 25 0.95 2.39 -4.20
N ASN A 26 2.22 2.37 -4.59
CA ASN A 26 2.77 1.54 -5.64
C ASN A 26 3.88 0.68 -5.05
N GLU A 27 3.82 -0.63 -5.28
CA GLU A 27 4.88 -1.56 -4.89
C GLU A 27 5.44 -2.31 -6.09
N ASN A 28 6.75 -2.52 -6.08
CA ASN A 28 7.44 -3.37 -7.05
C ASN A 28 8.10 -4.51 -6.29
N TRP A 29 7.70 -5.73 -6.63
CA TRP A 29 8.15 -6.97 -5.99
C TRP A 29 9.02 -7.75 -6.95
N GLU A 30 10.07 -8.37 -6.42
CA GLU A 30 10.88 -9.37 -7.11
C GLU A 30 10.90 -10.65 -6.26
N PHE A 31 10.65 -11.81 -6.88
CA PHE A 31 10.54 -13.11 -6.22
C PHE A 31 11.74 -14.00 -6.50
N ASP A 32 12.09 -14.89 -5.57
CA ASP A 32 13.08 -15.96 -5.76
C ASP A 32 12.46 -17.20 -6.42
N GLU A 33 13.27 -18.24 -6.64
CA GLU A 33 12.83 -19.48 -7.29
C GLU A 33 11.83 -20.29 -6.47
N ASN A 34 11.73 -20.05 -5.15
CA ASN A 34 10.79 -20.69 -4.25
C ASN A 34 9.48 -19.87 -4.09
N GLY A 35 9.37 -18.75 -4.80
CA GLY A 35 8.22 -17.85 -4.72
C GLY A 35 8.22 -16.92 -3.51
N LEU A 36 9.34 -16.79 -2.78
CA LEU A 36 9.47 -15.81 -1.70
C LEU A 36 9.91 -14.46 -2.27
N MET A 37 9.37 -13.38 -1.72
CA MET A 37 9.75 -12.03 -2.13
C MET A 37 11.18 -11.73 -1.65
N GLN A 38 12.10 -11.48 -2.59
CA GLN A 38 13.49 -11.13 -2.30
C GLN A 38 13.77 -9.62 -2.33
N LYS A 39 12.96 -8.84 -3.06
CA LYS A 39 13.02 -7.37 -3.04
C LYS A 39 11.63 -6.76 -3.02
N ARG A 40 11.49 -5.68 -2.26
CA ARG A 40 10.28 -4.87 -2.16
C ARG A 40 10.64 -3.39 -2.20
N PHE A 41 10.16 -2.68 -3.22
CA PHE A 41 10.23 -1.23 -3.29
C PHE A 41 8.81 -0.67 -3.19
N ALA A 42 8.55 0.15 -2.18
CA ALA A 42 7.23 0.74 -1.94
C ALA A 42 7.34 2.27 -1.87
N SER A 43 6.46 2.94 -2.63
CA SER A 43 6.24 4.38 -2.56
C SER A 43 4.77 4.62 -2.20
N ILE A 44 4.53 5.38 -1.13
CA ILE A 44 3.20 5.56 -0.55
C ILE A 44 3.01 7.04 -0.21
N ASN A 45 1.84 7.57 -0.53
CA ASN A 45 1.45 8.94 -0.20
C ASN A 45 0.17 8.92 0.64
N ASP A 46 0.25 9.49 1.84
CA ASP A 46 -0.89 9.69 2.74
C ASP A 46 -1.65 10.96 2.39
N VAL A 47 -2.96 10.85 2.24
CA VAL A 47 -3.86 11.98 2.02
C VAL A 47 -4.85 12.05 3.19
N PRO A 48 -4.94 13.17 3.91
CA PRO A 48 -5.94 13.35 4.96
C PRO A 48 -7.36 13.23 4.38
N ILE A 49 -8.24 12.52 5.09
CA ILE A 49 -9.66 12.39 4.76
C ILE A 49 -10.51 12.61 6.01
N LYS A 50 -11.80 12.86 5.84
CA LYS A 50 -12.78 12.78 6.93
C LYS A 50 -13.20 11.34 7.15
N GLU A 51 -13.62 10.99 8.36
CA GLU A 51 -14.18 9.67 8.65
C GLU A 51 -15.36 9.30 7.74
N SER A 52 -16.21 10.29 7.40
CA SER A 52 -17.34 10.13 6.47
C SER A 52 -16.92 9.84 5.03
N GLU A 53 -15.65 10.03 4.68
CA GLU A 53 -15.12 9.81 3.33
C GLU A 53 -14.52 8.41 3.16
N ARG A 54 -14.47 7.60 4.22
CA ARG A 54 -14.00 6.21 4.20
C ARG A 54 -14.76 5.35 3.19
N ARG A 55 -14.06 4.37 2.61
CA ARG A 55 -14.59 3.47 1.56
C ARG A 55 -14.46 1.99 1.92
N PHE A 56 -13.64 1.64 2.91
CA PHE A 56 -13.39 0.25 3.29
C PHE A 56 -14.00 -0.04 4.67
N PHE A 57 -14.90 -1.03 4.73
CA PHE A 57 -15.70 -1.42 5.89
C PHE A 57 -15.81 -2.94 6.01
#